data_AF-A0AB40BWM2-F1
#
_entry.id   AF-A0AB40BWM2-F1
#
_cell.length_a   1.000
_cell.length_b   1.000
_cell.length_c   1.000
_cell.angle_alpha   90.00
_cell.angle_beta   90.00
_cell.angle_gamma   90.00
#
_symmetry.space_group_name_H-M   'P 1'
#
loop_
_entity.id
_entity.type
_entity.pdbx_description
1 polymer ?
#
loop_
_entity_poly.entity_id
_entity_poly.type
_entity_poly.pdbx_seq_one_letter_code
_entity_poly.pdbx_strand_id
1 'polypeptide(L)'
;MQKYAKFLKNLLTNKRKWEEVNTMVLNGNCSAIINKIMPIKLRDPRSFIISCLFGDAMEENALADSSASINIIPYIIYMKLGLGELRSTIMTLQLADRSIRRLHGIAEDMLVTMEKLVFPLDFVILDIDEDVETLLIL
;
A
#
# COMPACT_ATOMS: atom_id res chain seq x y z
N MET A 1 -20.65 7.98 -39.22
CA MET A 1 -19.45 7.10 -39.18
C MET A 1 -18.24 7.60 -39.98
N GLN A 2 -18.39 8.17 -41.19
CA GLN A 2 -17.24 8.57 -42.04
C GLN A 2 -16.26 9.59 -41.40
N LYS A 3 -16.75 10.52 -40.56
CA LYS A 3 -15.89 11.52 -39.89
C LYS A 3 -14.93 10.90 -38.86
N TYR A 4 -15.40 9.89 -38.12
CA TYR A 4 -14.58 9.19 -37.11
C TYR A 4 -13.48 8.34 -37.75
N ALA A 5 -13.82 7.63 -38.83
CA ALA A 5 -12.83 6.86 -39.60
C ALA A 5 -11.74 7.76 -40.22
N LYS A 6 -12.09 8.96 -40.69
CA LYS A 6 -11.13 9.95 -41.22
C LYS A 6 -10.22 10.51 -40.13
N PHE A 7 -10.76 10.76 -38.93
CA PHE A 7 -9.97 11.18 -37.77
C PHE A 7 -8.97 10.11 -37.34
N LEU A 8 -9.39 8.85 -37.19
CA LEU A 8 -8.51 7.74 -36.86
C LEU A 8 -7.43 7.52 -37.92
N LYS A 9 -7.77 7.60 -39.21
CA LYS A 9 -6.78 7.52 -40.30
C LYS A 9 -5.74 8.62 -40.21
N ASN A 10 -6.15 9.87 -39.95
CA ASN A 10 -5.22 11.00 -39.78
C ASN A 10 -4.29 10.81 -38.58
N LEU A 11 -4.82 10.29 -37.47
CA LEU A 11 -4.06 10.05 -36.24
C LEU A 11 -3.00 8.94 -36.42
N LEU A 12 -3.33 7.92 -37.21
CA LEU A 12 -2.41 6.82 -37.56
C LEU A 12 -1.38 7.21 -38.63
N THR A 13 -1.73 8.10 -39.56
CA THR A 13 -0.79 8.58 -40.60
C THR A 13 0.19 9.61 -40.08
N ASN A 14 -0.16 10.40 -39.05
CA ASN A 14 0.76 11.33 -38.41
C ASN A 14 1.86 10.65 -37.56
N LYS A 15 1.71 9.36 -37.21
CA LYS A 15 2.72 8.62 -36.44
C LYS A 15 3.96 8.21 -37.23
N ARG A 16 4.02 8.44 -38.55
CA ARG A 16 5.12 7.97 -39.42
C ARG A 16 6.18 9.01 -39.78
N LYS A 17 6.12 10.22 -39.24
CA LYS A 17 7.26 11.16 -39.28
C LYS A 17 8.00 11.15 -37.94
N TRP A 18 8.60 10.00 -37.62
CA TRP A 18 9.74 9.97 -36.72
C TRP A 18 10.97 10.13 -37.62
N GLU A 19 11.14 11.33 -38.16
CA GLU A 19 12.43 11.75 -38.67
C GLU A 19 13.36 11.74 -37.47
N GLU A 20 14.30 10.78 -37.50
CA GLU A 20 15.46 10.61 -36.64
C GLU A 20 15.16 10.60 -35.13
N VAL A 21 15.40 9.44 -34.52
CA VAL A 21 15.59 9.34 -33.07
C VAL A 21 16.81 10.20 -32.73
N ASN A 22 16.57 11.49 -32.50
CA ASN A 22 17.49 12.34 -31.79
C ASN A 22 17.64 11.73 -30.42
N THR A 23 18.78 11.11 -30.16
CA THR A 23 19.29 10.87 -28.80
C THR A 23 19.35 12.22 -28.10
N MET A 24 18.22 12.62 -27.51
CA MET A 24 18.15 13.79 -26.67
C MET A 24 18.87 13.42 -25.37
N VAL A 25 20.02 14.03 -25.15
CA VAL A 25 20.73 13.93 -23.88
C VAL A 25 19.79 14.47 -22.81
N LEU A 26 19.25 13.55 -22.01
CA LEU A 26 18.41 13.84 -20.86
C LEU A 26 19.29 14.55 -19.82
N ASN A 27 19.27 15.88 -19.82
CA ASN A 27 19.90 16.66 -18.76
C ASN A 27 19.23 16.27 -17.43
N GLY A 28 20.04 15.92 -16.43
CA GLY A 28 19.75 14.99 -15.31
C GLY A 28 18.59 15.26 -14.35
N ASN A 29 17.59 16.05 -14.72
CA ASN A 29 16.46 16.45 -13.86
C ASN A 29 15.09 15.92 -14.32
N CYS A 30 15.04 14.85 -15.11
CA CYS A 30 13.78 14.30 -15.60
C CYS A 30 13.28 13.13 -14.75
N SER A 31 12.31 13.43 -13.88
CA SER A 31 11.37 12.51 -13.23
C SER A 31 11.96 11.41 -12.33
N ALA A 32 11.35 11.22 -11.16
CA ALA A 32 11.61 10.10 -10.24
C ALA A 32 11.53 8.72 -10.93
N ILE A 33 10.86 8.64 -12.08
CA ILE A 33 10.73 7.43 -12.91
C ILE A 33 12.11 6.99 -13.47
N ILE A 34 12.95 7.94 -13.91
CA ILE A 34 14.26 7.62 -14.51
C ILE A 34 15.28 7.23 -13.45
N ASN A 35 15.29 7.94 -12.33
CA ASN A 35 16.27 7.70 -11.27
C ASN A 35 15.93 6.51 -10.37
N LYS A 36 14.70 5.94 -10.44
CA LYS A 36 14.19 4.92 -9.50
C LYS A 36 14.32 5.27 -8.01
N ILE A 37 14.76 6.48 -7.69
CA ILE A 37 14.79 7.02 -6.34
C ILE A 37 13.36 7.41 -6.03
N MET A 38 12.67 6.58 -5.25
CA MET A 38 11.39 6.97 -4.68
C MET A 38 11.66 8.14 -3.72
N PRO A 39 10.96 9.28 -3.87
CA PRO A 39 11.08 10.36 -2.91
C PRO A 39 10.67 9.83 -1.53
N ILE A 40 11.46 10.17 -0.50
CA ILE A 40 11.14 9.82 0.89
C ILE A 40 9.76 10.42 1.20
N LYS A 41 8.80 9.57 1.56
CA LYS A 41 7.42 9.99 1.83
C LYS A 41 7.44 10.85 3.10
N LEU A 42 7.11 12.13 2.96
CA LEU A 42 6.85 13.00 4.12
C LEU A 42 5.62 12.47 4.87
N ARG A 43 5.55 12.70 6.19
CA ARG A 43 4.41 12.30 7.02
C ARG A 43 3.13 12.83 6.39
N ASP A 44 2.20 11.93 6.06
CA ASP A 44 0.97 12.31 5.39
C ASP A 44 0.09 13.10 6.37
N PRO A 45 -0.31 14.35 6.06
CA PRO A 45 -1.19 15.11 6.94
C PRO A 45 -2.57 14.47 7.15
N ARG A 46 -2.93 13.46 6.36
CA ARG A 46 -4.16 12.66 6.51
C ARG A 46 -3.97 11.39 7.34
N SER A 47 -2.77 11.13 7.83
CA SER A 47 -2.47 9.99 8.70
C SER A 47 -2.19 10.47 10.12
N PHE A 48 -2.73 9.76 11.11
CA PHE A 48 -2.50 10.04 12.52
C PHE A 48 -2.36 8.74 13.30
N ILE A 49 -1.79 8.83 14.50
CA ILE A 49 -1.58 7.68 15.36
C ILE A 49 -2.74 7.60 16.37
N ILE A 50 -3.35 6.44 16.50
CA ILE A 50 -4.40 6.12 17.47
C ILE A 50 -3.90 4.98 18.35
N SER A 51 -4.10 5.09 19.67
CA SER A 51 -3.88 3.95 20.56
C SER A 51 -5.05 2.96 20.44
N CYS A 52 -4.71 1.69 20.21
CA CYS A 52 -5.65 0.60 20.03
C CYS A 52 -5.39 -0.47 21.09
N LEU A 53 -6.45 -0.96 21.72
CA LEU A 53 -6.39 -2.09 22.63
C LEU A 53 -6.98 -3.33 21.96
N PHE A 54 -6.18 -4.39 21.87
CA PHE A 54 -6.57 -5.69 21.35
C PHE A 54 -6.93 -6.62 22.50
N GLY A 55 -8.16 -7.13 22.48
CA GLY A 55 -8.73 -7.82 23.64
C GLY A 55 -8.67 -6.94 24.89
N ASP A 56 -8.27 -7.53 26.01
CA ASP A 56 -8.23 -6.84 27.32
C ASP A 56 -6.80 -6.47 27.79
N ALA A 57 -5.76 -6.75 26.99
CA ALA A 57 -4.39 -6.79 27.52
C ALA A 57 -3.31 -6.09 26.69
N MET A 58 -3.48 -5.97 25.36
CA MET A 58 -2.40 -5.49 24.49
C MET A 58 -2.73 -4.14 23.88
N GLU A 59 -2.06 -3.10 24.38
CA GLU A 59 -2.13 -1.75 23.83
C GLU A 59 -1.02 -1.56 22.78
N GLU A 60 -1.41 -1.19 21.56
CA GLU A 60 -0.52 -0.91 20.45
C GLU A 60 -0.96 0.34 19.69
N ASN A 61 0.01 1.04 19.11
CA ASN A 61 -0.27 2.21 18.30
C ASN A 61 -0.59 1.79 16.86
N ALA A 62 -1.65 2.38 16.30
CA ALA A 62 -2.06 2.20 14.93
C ALA A 62 -1.95 3.51 14.15
N LEU A 63 -1.41 3.43 12.94
CA LEU A 63 -1.51 4.47 11.93
C LEU A 63 -2.89 4.37 11.26
N ALA A 64 -3.76 5.33 11.56
CA ALA A 64 -5.02 5.49 10.85
C ALA A 64 -4.75 6.20 9.53
N ASP A 65 -4.97 5.50 8.41
CA ASP A 65 -4.76 6.01 7.06
C ASP A 65 -6.05 5.90 6.26
N SER A 66 -6.76 7.02 6.10
CA SER A 66 -7.97 7.09 5.26
C SER A 66 -7.77 6.71 3.78
N SER A 67 -6.53 6.60 3.31
CA SER A 67 -6.19 6.12 1.97
C SER A 67 -5.94 4.61 1.91
N ALA A 68 -5.82 3.94 3.05
CA ALA A 68 -5.79 2.49 3.14
C ALA A 68 -7.21 1.93 2.96
N SER A 69 -7.28 0.80 2.27
CA SER A 69 -8.54 0.07 2.04
C SER A 69 -8.61 -1.24 2.81
N ILE A 70 -7.53 -1.59 3.51
CA ILE A 70 -7.37 -2.84 4.27
C ILE A 70 -6.61 -2.52 5.56
N ASN A 71 -6.96 -3.21 6.64
CA ASN A 71 -6.20 -3.13 7.87
C ASN A 71 -5.04 -4.14 7.86
N ILE A 72 -3.89 -3.76 8.41
CA ILE A 72 -2.68 -4.59 8.44
C ILE A 72 -2.15 -4.73 9.87
N ILE A 73 -1.82 -5.97 10.26
CA ILE A 73 -1.05 -6.28 11.47
C ILE A 73 0.29 -6.93 11.08
N PRO A 74 1.42 -6.42 11.58
CA PRO A 74 2.70 -7.12 11.49
C PRO A 74 2.63 -8.50 12.17
N TYR A 75 3.19 -9.53 11.53
CA TYR A 75 3.15 -10.90 12.03
C TYR A 75 3.69 -11.03 13.46
N ILE A 76 4.74 -10.26 13.79
CA ILE A 76 5.32 -10.21 15.14
C ILE A 76 4.30 -9.74 16.18
N ILE A 77 3.48 -8.73 15.86
CA ILE A 77 2.42 -8.25 16.76
C ILE A 77 1.33 -9.30 16.89
N TYR A 78 0.92 -9.92 15.77
CA TYR A 78 -0.07 -11.00 15.79
C TYR A 78 0.37 -12.16 16.71
N MET A 79 1.65 -12.56 16.64
CA MET A 79 2.20 -13.61 17.51
C MET A 79 2.17 -13.23 18.99
N LYS A 80 2.40 -11.96 19.33
CA LYS A 80 2.29 -11.46 20.71
C LYS A 80 0.86 -11.51 21.25
N LEU A 81 -0.14 -11.36 20.39
CA LEU A 81 -1.55 -11.48 20.77
C LEU A 81 -1.95 -12.92 21.12
N GLY A 82 -1.16 -13.93 20.74
CA GLY A 82 -1.39 -15.32 21.13
C GLY A 82 -2.69 -15.93 20.59
N LEU A 83 -3.18 -15.42 19.45
CA LEU A 83 -4.49 -15.80 18.88
C LEU A 83 -4.49 -17.16 18.17
N GLY A 84 -3.37 -17.87 18.17
CA GLY A 84 -3.20 -19.18 17.56
C GLY A 84 -2.64 -19.12 16.13
N GLU A 85 -2.76 -20.24 15.42
CA GLU A 85 -2.26 -20.36 14.05
C GLU A 85 -3.21 -19.69 13.05
N LEU A 86 -2.65 -18.90 12.14
CA LEU A 86 -3.38 -18.34 11.02
C LEU A 86 -3.62 -19.39 9.95
N ARG A 87 -4.81 -19.34 9.36
CA ARG A 87 -5.04 -20.04 8.11
C ARG A 87 -4.25 -19.35 7.00
N SER A 88 -3.22 -20.04 6.50
CA SER A 88 -2.42 -19.54 5.39
C SER A 88 -3.28 -19.23 4.16
N THR A 89 -2.97 -18.11 3.51
CA THR A 89 -3.62 -17.69 2.27
C THR A 89 -2.60 -17.53 1.15
N ILE A 90 -3.03 -17.78 -0.08
CA ILE A 90 -2.20 -17.62 -1.29
C ILE A 90 -2.20 -16.17 -1.82
N MET A 91 -2.82 -15.25 -1.10
CA MET A 91 -2.94 -13.85 -1.49
C MET A 91 -1.62 -13.08 -1.33
N THR A 92 -1.41 -12.10 -2.19
CA THR A 92 -0.28 -11.16 -2.14
C THR A 92 -0.77 -9.73 -2.18
N LEU A 93 -0.06 -8.85 -1.48
CA LEU A 93 -0.31 -7.41 -1.50
C LEU A 93 0.81 -6.68 -2.23
N GLN A 94 0.46 -5.72 -3.09
CA GLN A 94 1.41 -4.77 -3.64
C GLN A 94 1.34 -3.46 -2.84
N LEU A 95 2.44 -3.09 -2.20
CA LEU A 95 2.54 -1.87 -1.41
C LEU A 95 2.80 -0.63 -2.30
N ALA A 96 2.69 0.57 -1.71
CA ALA A 96 2.89 1.83 -2.43
C ALA A 96 4.31 1.99 -3.00
N ASP A 97 5.30 1.33 -2.40
CA ASP A 97 6.67 1.23 -2.90
C ASP A 97 6.84 0.21 -4.04
N ARG A 98 5.72 -0.39 -4.48
CA ARG A 98 5.62 -1.45 -5.49
C ARG A 98 6.20 -2.80 -5.07
N SER A 99 6.64 -2.94 -3.83
CA SER A 99 7.03 -4.25 -3.28
C SER A 99 5.81 -5.16 -3.21
N ILE A 100 6.03 -6.45 -3.47
CA ILE A 100 4.98 -7.47 -3.37
C ILE A 100 5.29 -8.31 -2.13
N ARG A 101 4.35 -8.36 -1.19
CA ARG A 101 4.48 -9.12 0.05
C ARG A 101 3.42 -10.23 0.07
N ARG A 102 3.83 -11.43 0.48
CA ARG A 102 2.91 -12.55 0.73
C ARG A 102 2.29 -12.39 2.11
N LEU A 103 1.00 -12.65 2.20
CA LEU A 103 0.28 -12.59 3.47
C LEU A 103 0.52 -13.89 4.24
N HIS A 104 0.68 -13.80 5.56
CA HIS A 104 0.68 -14.96 6.44
C HIS A 104 -0.73 -15.55 6.59
N GLY A 105 -1.74 -14.68 6.61
CA GLY A 105 -3.14 -15.04 6.75
C GLY A 105 -4.02 -13.82 6.89
N ILE A 106 -5.30 -14.06 7.14
CA ILE A 106 -6.29 -13.05 7.49
C ILE A 106 -6.82 -13.42 8.87
N ALA A 107 -6.86 -12.45 9.77
CA ALA A 107 -7.50 -12.57 11.07
C ALA A 107 -8.83 -11.83 11.01
N GLU A 108 -9.92 -12.59 11.02
CA GLU A 108 -11.28 -12.08 10.87
C GLU A 108 -11.88 -11.76 12.25
N ASP A 109 -12.79 -10.78 12.30
CA ASP A 109 -13.58 -10.40 13.49
C ASP A 109 -12.75 -10.09 14.75
N MET A 110 -11.56 -9.50 14.58
CA MET A 110 -10.74 -9.10 15.72
C MET A 110 -11.36 -7.88 16.42
N LEU A 111 -11.65 -8.01 17.71
CA LEU A 111 -12.16 -6.92 18.52
C LEU A 111 -11.03 -5.94 18.89
N VAL A 112 -11.19 -4.70 18.44
CA VAL A 112 -10.27 -3.60 18.74
C VAL A 112 -11.02 -2.51 19.46
N THR A 113 -10.51 -2.13 20.62
CA THR A 113 -11.02 -1.00 21.39
C THR A 113 -10.22 0.25 21.04
N MET A 114 -10.92 1.27 20.56
CA MET A 114 -10.36 2.59 20.31
C MET A 114 -11.06 3.58 21.24
N GLU A 115 -10.30 4.17 22.15
CA GLU A 115 -10.80 4.97 23.27
C GLU A 115 -11.81 4.22 24.15
N LYS A 116 -13.10 4.25 23.78
CA LYS A 116 -14.22 3.65 24.53
C LYS A 116 -15.16 2.82 23.65
N LEU A 117 -14.84 2.71 22.36
CA LEU A 117 -15.66 2.02 21.37
C LEU A 117 -14.94 0.75 20.94
N VAL A 118 -15.70 -0.33 20.79
CA VAL A 118 -15.20 -1.63 20.36
C VAL A 118 -15.69 -1.90 18.95
N PHE A 119 -14.77 -2.20 18.04
CA PHE A 119 -15.07 -2.51 16.65
C PHE A 119 -14.53 -3.90 16.30
N PRO A 120 -15.33 -4.75 15.64
CA PRO A 120 -14.81 -5.93 14.95
C PRO A 120 -14.13 -5.47 13.66
N LEU A 121 -12.88 -5.89 13.45
CA LEU A 121 -12.09 -5.54 12.29
C LEU A 121 -11.39 -6.79 11.73
N ASP A 122 -11.34 -6.87 10.41
CA ASP A 122 -10.56 -7.88 9.70
C ASP A 122 -9.17 -7.33 9.41
N PHE A 123 -8.15 -8.12 9.71
CA PHE A 123 -6.75 -7.76 9.51
C PHE A 123 -6.03 -8.71 8.58
N VAL A 124 -5.26 -8.13 7.68
CA VAL A 124 -4.27 -8.85 6.88
C VAL A 124 -2.97 -8.95 7.68
N ILE A 125 -2.44 -10.16 7.80
CA ILE A 125 -1.21 -10.40 8.55
C ILE A 125 -0.02 -10.44 7.60
N LEU A 126 0.95 -9.56 7.81
CA LEU A 126 2.10 -9.35 6.93
C LEU A 126 3.43 -9.52 7.66
N ASP A 127 4.41 -10.07 6.97
CA ASP A 127 5.79 -10.11 7.45
C ASP A 127 6.48 -8.75 7.15
N ILE A 128 6.66 -7.96 8.19
CA ILE A 128 7.23 -6.60 8.13
C ILE A 128 8.47 -6.59 9.02
N ASP A 129 9.57 -6.07 8.48
CA ASP A 129 10.85 -5.96 9.19
C ASP A 129 10.73 -4.98 10.39
N GLU A 130 11.35 -5.32 11.53
CA GLU A 130 11.22 -4.59 12.81
C GLU A 130 11.66 -3.11 12.77
N ASP A 131 12.47 -2.71 11.78
CA ASP A 131 12.98 -1.34 11.62
C ASP A 131 11.93 -0.33 11.13
N VAL A 132 10.80 -0.80 10.59
CA VAL A 132 9.67 0.07 10.28
C VAL A 132 8.89 0.24 11.58
N GLU A 133 8.78 1.47 12.08
CA GLU A 133 7.90 1.84 13.20
C GLU A 133 6.64 0.99 13.10
N THR A 134 6.53 0.00 13.99
CA THR A 134 5.77 -1.24 13.79
C THR A 134 4.31 -0.96 14.07
N LEU A 135 3.75 -0.03 13.31
CA LEU A 135 2.44 0.54 13.50
C LEU A 135 1.46 -0.28 12.68
N LEU A 136 0.38 -0.67 13.34
CA LEU A 136 -0.78 -1.27 12.70
C LEU A 136 -1.31 -0.26 11.67
N ILE A 137 -1.83 -0.71 10.54
CA ILE A 137 -2.50 0.19 9.59
C ILE A 137 -3.99 -0.08 9.68
N LEU A 138 -4.76 0.99 9.89
CA LEU A 138 -6.23 0.99 9.89
C LEU A 138 -6.75 1.83 8.71
#